data_AF-A0A537T860-F1
#
_entry.id   AF-A0A537T860-F1
#
_cell.length_a   1.000
_cell.length_b   1.000
_cell.length_c   1.000
_cell.angle_alpha   90.00
_cell.angle_beta   90.00
_cell.angle_gamma   90.00
#
_symmetry.space_group_name_H-M   'P 1'
#
loop_
_entity.id
_entity.type
_entity.pdbx_description
1 polymer ?
#
loop_
_entity_poly.entity_id
_entity_poly.type
_entity_poly.pdbx_seq_one_letter_code
_entity_poly.pdbx_strand_id
1 'polypeptide(L)' 'MVWHGWEPDPITDPAASDVLAAYEAATEAHLPTVDCYLAGVEAWHRAHPDQSGPYARKQAVAVILGAKVSLRIPDE' A
#
# COMPACT_ATOMS: atom_id res chain seq x y z
N MET A 1 -28.60 12.93 -7.89
CA MET A 1 -27.55 12.59 -6.89
C MET A 1 -26.57 11.66 -7.58
N VAL A 2 -25.49 12.22 -8.11
CA VAL A 2 -24.43 11.44 -8.75
C VAL A 2 -23.52 10.97 -7.63
N TRP A 3 -23.68 9.72 -7.21
CA TRP A 3 -22.73 9.04 -6.35
C TRP A 3 -21.52 8.70 -7.23
N HIS A 4 -20.62 9.66 -7.43
CA HIS A 4 -19.30 9.37 -7.95
C HIS A 4 -18.67 8.37 -6.98
N GLY A 5 -18.24 7.22 -7.49
CA GLY A 5 -17.60 6.17 -6.72
C GLY A 5 -16.41 6.74 -5.95
N TRP A 6 -16.62 6.96 -4.66
CA TRP A 6 -15.55 7.06 -3.67
C TRP A 6 -15.06 5.62 -3.47
N GLU A 7 -14.31 5.09 -4.42
CA GLU A 7 -13.31 4.09 -4.05
C GLU A 7 -12.19 4.90 -3.43
N PRO A 8 -11.91 4.78 -2.12
CA PRO A 8 -10.85 5.55 -1.49
C PRO A 8 -9.55 5.23 -2.21
N ASP A 9 -8.95 6.24 -2.85
CA ASP A 9 -7.67 6.10 -3.52
C ASP A 9 -6.66 5.61 -2.48
N PRO A 10 -6.15 4.37 -2.61
CA PRO A 10 -5.34 3.77 -1.56
C PRO A 10 -4.02 4.51 -1.34
N ILE A 11 -3.56 5.28 -2.33
CA ILE A 11 -2.37 6.12 -2.28
C ILE A 11 -2.59 7.35 -1.37
N THR A 12 -3.84 7.84 -1.30
CA THR A 12 -4.22 8.99 -0.45
C THR A 12 -4.68 8.59 0.94
N ASP A 13 -4.83 7.28 1.17
CA ASP A 13 -5.23 6.74 2.46
C ASP A 13 -4.11 6.97 3.49
N PRO A 14 -4.43 7.35 4.75
CA PRO A 14 -3.42 7.54 5.78
C PRO A 14 -2.63 6.25 6.09
N ALA A 15 -3.16 5.07 5.78
CA ALA A 15 -2.43 3.80 5.89
C ALA A 15 -1.32 3.67 4.84
N ALA A 16 -1.35 4.42 3.74
CA ALA A 16 -0.37 4.33 2.67
C ALA A 16 1.06 4.59 3.18
N SER A 17 1.24 5.60 4.04
CA SER A 17 2.53 5.92 4.64
C SER A 17 3.04 4.80 5.55
N ASP A 18 2.15 4.15 6.30
CA ASP A 18 2.50 3.03 7.19
C ASP A 18 2.89 1.78 6.38
N VAL A 19 2.18 1.51 5.28
CA VAL A 19 2.49 0.42 4.34
C VAL A 19 3.85 0.62 3.68
N LEU A 20 4.15 1.84 3.25
CA LEU A 20 5.44 2.16 2.64
C LEU A 20 6.57 2.04 3.66
N ALA A 21 6.39 2.59 4.88
CA ALA A 21 7.37 2.46 5.95
C ALA A 21 7.63 0.99 6.32
N ALA A 22 6.60 0.14 6.37
CA ALA A 22 6.76 -1.29 6.61
C ALA A 22 7.48 -2.01 5.46
N TYR A 23 7.18 -1.64 4.21
CA TYR A 23 7.85 -2.18 3.02
C TYR A 23 9.33 -1.77 2.97
N GLU A 24 9.64 -0.51 3.29
CA GLU A 24 11.00 0.02 3.35
C GLU A 24 11.80 -0.64 4.48
N ALA A 25 11.24 -0.75 5.69
CA ALA A 25 11.90 -1.43 6.80
C ALA A 25 12.21 -2.91 6.49
N ALA A 26 11.28 -3.61 5.81
CA ALA A 26 11.52 -4.98 5.36
C ALA A 26 12.60 -5.06 4.26
N THR A 27 12.65 -4.06 3.39
CA THR A 27 13.68 -3.94 2.35
C THR A 27 15.06 -3.65 2.95
N GLU A 28 15.15 -2.76 3.94
CA GLU A 28 16.37 -2.46 4.68
C GLU A 28 16.88 -3.68 5.45
N ALA A 29 15.95 -4.48 6.00
CA ALA A 29 16.25 -5.77 6.63
C ALA A 29 16.70 -6.87 5.64
N HIS A 30 16.81 -6.56 4.33
CA HIS A 30 17.16 -7.52 3.27
C HIS A 30 16.26 -8.77 3.28
N LEU A 31 14.99 -8.60 3.65
CA LEU A 31 14.02 -9.68 3.60
C LEU A 31 13.75 -10.05 2.13
N PRO A 32 13.34 -11.30 1.86
CA PRO A 32 12.92 -11.69 0.54
C PRO A 32 11.73 -10.82 0.09
N THR A 33 11.67 -10.52 -1.20
CA THR A 33 10.67 -9.63 -1.80
C THR A 33 9.23 -9.95 -1.38
N VAL A 34 8.91 -11.23 -1.21
CA VAL A 34 7.59 -11.70 -0.76
C VAL A 34 7.27 -11.20 0.65
N ASP A 35 8.22 -11.29 1.57
CA ASP A 35 8.09 -10.79 2.95
C ASP A 35 8.00 -9.27 3.00
N CYS A 36 8.71 -8.55 2.12
CA CYS A 36 8.54 -7.10 2.02
C CYS A 36 7.11 -6.70 1.63
N TYR A 37 6.52 -7.38 0.65
CA TYR A 37 5.12 -7.14 0.29
C TYR A 37 4.16 -7.56 1.41
N LEU A 38 4.42 -8.67 2.10
CA LEU A 38 3.60 -9.10 3.24
C LEU A 38 3.63 -8.10 4.39
N ALA A 39 4.78 -7.50 4.70
CA ALA A 39 4.91 -6.47 5.73
C ALA A 39 3.99 -5.27 5.45
N GLY A 40 3.94 -4.82 4.18
CA GLY A 40 3.01 -3.77 3.76
C GLY A 40 1.54 -4.20 3.84
N VAL A 41 1.22 -5.46 3.55
CA VAL A 41 -0.14 -6.00 3.65
C VAL A 41 -0.60 -6.10 5.11
N GLU A 42 0.29 -6.50 6.03
CA GLU A 42 0.00 -6.54 7.46
C GLU A 42 -0.22 -5.14 8.05
N ALA A 43 0.58 -4.16 7.63
CA ALA A 43 0.37 -2.75 7.98
C ALA A 43 -1.00 -2.24 7.49
N TRP A 44 -1.35 -2.52 6.24
CA TRP A 44 -2.67 -2.17 5.68
C TRP A 44 -3.82 -2.85 6.45
N HIS A 45 -3.68 -4.14 6.76
CA HIS A 45 -4.68 -4.90 7.49
C HIS A 45 -4.87 -4.40 8.93
N ARG A 46 -3.81 -3.88 9.57
CA ARG A 46 -3.92 -3.26 10.89
C ARG A 46 -4.72 -1.95 10.85
N ALA A 47 -4.55 -1.16 9.79
CA ALA A 47 -5.31 0.07 9.59
C ALA A 47 -6.75 -0.19 9.16
N HIS A 48 -6.99 -1.26 8.40
CA HIS A 48 -8.29 -1.63 7.85
C HIS A 48 -8.68 -3.07 8.21
N PRO A 49 -8.97 -3.36 9.49
CA PRO A 49 -9.29 -4.72 9.95
C PRO A 49 -10.63 -5.25 9.39
N ASP A 50 -11.47 -4.36 8.86
CA ASP A 50 -12.76 -4.69 8.26
C ASP A 50 -12.64 -5.16 6.79
N GLN A 51 -11.49 -4.90 6.16
CA GLN A 51 -11.26 -5.29 4.77
C GLN A 51 -10.94 -6.78 4.67
N SER A 52 -11.58 -7.45 3.70
CA SER A 52 -11.26 -8.84 3.39
C SER A 52 -9.79 -8.98 2.98
N GLY A 53 -9.09 -10.00 3.49
CA GLY A 53 -7.68 -10.28 3.19
C GLY A 53 -7.26 -10.14 1.71
N PRO A 54 -8.01 -10.65 0.71
CA PRO A 54 -7.66 -10.45 -0.70
C PRO A 54 -7.81 -9.00 -1.19
N TYR A 55 -8.72 -8.22 -0.61
CA TYR A 55 -8.92 -6.81 -0.93
C TYR A 55 -7.81 -5.95 -0.31
N ALA A 56 -7.51 -6.15 0.98
CA ALA A 56 -6.39 -5.51 1.67
C ALA A 56 -5.05 -5.74 0.95
N ARG A 57 -4.82 -6.96 0.46
CA ARG A 57 -3.61 -7.28 -0.31
C ARG A 57 -3.51 -6.51 -1.63
N LYS A 58 -4.61 -6.40 -2.35
CA LYS A 58 -4.65 -5.61 -3.60
C LYS A 58 -4.37 -4.13 -3.32
N GLN A 59 -4.95 -3.58 -2.27
CA GLN A 59 -4.72 -2.18 -1.90
C GLN A 59 -3.28 -1.90 -1.50
N ALA A 60 -2.70 -2.71 -0.62
CA ALA A 60 -1.29 -2.57 -0.22
C ALA A 60 -0.33 -2.65 -1.41
N VAL A 61 -0.55 -3.60 -2.33
CA VAL A 61 0.27 -3.72 -3.55
C VAL A 61 0.07 -2.52 -4.48
N ALA A 62 -1.15 -1.99 -4.60
CA ALA A 62 -1.43 -0.78 -5.37
C ALA A 62 -0.70 0.44 -4.81
N VAL A 63 -0.63 0.60 -3.47
CA VAL A 63 0.17 1.66 -2.83
C VAL A 63 1.65 1.53 -3.14
N ILE A 64 2.22 0.34 -2.95
CA ILE A 64 3.67 0.10 -3.16
C ILE A 64 4.04 0.32 -4.63
N LEU A 65 3.21 -0.14 -5.56
CA LEU A 65 3.43 0.08 -7.00
C LEU A 65 3.21 1.54 -7.38
N GLY A 66 2.19 2.20 -6.83
CA GLY A 66 1.92 3.62 -7.04
C GLY A 66 3.09 4.50 -6.61
N ALA A 67 3.63 4.26 -5.41
CA ALA A 67 4.81 4.96 -4.91
C ALA A 67 6.05 4.73 -5.80
N LYS A 68 6.26 3.49 -6.25
CA LYS A 68 7.38 3.17 -7.18
C LYS A 68 7.22 3.82 -8.55
N VAL A 69 5.99 3.97 -9.05
CA VAL A 69 5.71 4.66 -10.32
C VAL A 69 5.91 6.17 -10.16
N SER A 70 5.44 6.77 -9.07
CA SER A 70 5.71 8.18 -8.74
C SER A 70 7.20 8.47 -8.54
N LEU A 71 7.98 7.50 -8.04
CA LEU A 71 9.45 7.62 -7.97
C LEU A 71 10.15 7.49 -9.34
N ARG A 72 9.48 6.90 -10.34
CA ARG A 72 10.05 6.65 -11.67
C ARG A 72 9.69 7.72 -12.70
N ILE A 73 8.61 8.47 -12.46
CA ILE A 73 8.27 9.66 -13.23
C ILE A 73 8.87 10.86 -12.48
N PRO A 74 10.01 11.44 -12.91
CA PRO A 74 10.29 12.81 -12.51
C PRO A 74 9.13 13.67 -13.02
N ASP A 75 8.46 14.37 -12.11
CA ASP A 75 7.47 15.40 -12.43
C ASP A 75 8.11 16.37 -13.44
N GLU A 76 7.62 16.37 -14.69
CA GLU A 76 8.05 17.27 -15.78
C GLU A 76 6.97 18.29 -16.12
#